data_AF-A0A662CCJ9-F1
#
_entry.id   AF-A0A662CCJ9-F1
#
_cell.length_a   1.000
_cell.length_b   1.000
_cell.length_c   1.000
_cell.angle_alpha   90.00
_cell.angle_beta   90.00
_cell.angle_gamma   90.00
#
_symmetry.space_group_name_H-M   'P 1'
#
loop_
_entity.id
_entity.type
_entity.pdbx_description
1 polymer ?
#
loop_
_entity_poly.entity_id
_entity_poly.type
_entity_poly.pdbx_seq_one_letter_code
_entity_poly.pdbx_strand_id
1 'polypeptide(L)'
;MTESEEKKQAPIKFETMTFAGDRPDDIQGAGAFDIALEEMRSKLTERFSAHDLQQGGDDVREEAKKIATDVHKNYVGRAVKESLPRLEHSRDNFVSQAISYTFGLGPIDHLLTDETIEDIAINGPNEVMIYRDK
;
A
#
# COMPACT_ATOMS: atom_id res chain seq x y z
N MET A 1 -14.58 38.03 -37.37
CA MET A 1 -15.76 37.92 -36.49
C MET A 1 -16.02 36.42 -36.38
N THR A 2 -15.34 35.76 -35.43
CA THR A 2 -15.84 35.39 -34.07
C THR A 2 -16.95 34.34 -34.22
N GLU A 3 -16.84 33.12 -33.71
CA GLU A 3 -16.45 32.72 -32.36
C GLU A 3 -15.64 31.42 -32.35
N SER A 4 -14.51 31.44 -31.65
CA SER A 4 -13.88 30.22 -31.16
C SER A 4 -14.76 29.71 -30.01
N GLU A 5 -15.33 28.52 -30.14
CA GLU A 5 -16.00 27.85 -29.03
C GLU A 5 -14.96 27.54 -27.94
N GLU A 6 -14.91 28.43 -26.96
CA GLU A 6 -14.24 28.23 -25.68
C GLU A 6 -14.93 27.03 -25.00
N LYS A 7 -14.40 25.82 -25.24
CA LYS A 7 -14.70 24.66 -24.41
C LYS A 7 -14.34 25.03 -22.98
N LYS A 8 -15.35 25.45 -22.20
CA LYS A 8 -15.26 25.61 -20.75
C LYS A 8 -14.83 24.27 -20.17
N GLN A 9 -13.53 24.11 -19.95
CA GLN A 9 -13.00 23.01 -19.16
C GLN A 9 -13.60 23.17 -17.77
N ALA A 10 -14.48 22.24 -17.40
CA ALA A 10 -14.91 22.10 -16.02
C ALA A 10 -13.65 21.98 -15.16
N PRO A 11 -13.62 22.58 -13.95
CA PRO A 11 -12.45 22.47 -13.10
C PRO A 11 -12.18 20.99 -12.83
N ILE A 12 -11.04 20.50 -13.32
CA ILE A 12 -10.56 19.14 -13.10
C ILE A 12 -10.46 18.97 -11.57
N LYS A 13 -11.37 18.19 -11.00
CA LYS A 13 -11.43 17.99 -9.55
C LYS A 13 -10.51 16.84 -9.20
N PHE A 14 -9.29 17.19 -8.83
CA PHE A 14 -8.40 16.25 -8.18
C PHE A 14 -8.80 16.08 -6.71
N GLU A 15 -8.91 14.84 -6.25
CA GLU A 15 -9.05 14.50 -4.84
C GLU A 15 -7.67 14.15 -4.28
N THR A 16 -7.27 14.80 -3.18
CA THR A 16 -6.02 14.48 -2.49
C THR A 16 -6.24 13.29 -1.56
N MET A 17 -5.43 12.25 -1.73
CA MET A 17 -5.38 11.10 -0.85
C MET A 17 -4.00 11.00 -0.21
N THR A 18 -3.98 10.89 1.12
CA THR A 18 -2.76 10.67 1.90
C THR A 18 -2.75 9.23 2.39
N PHE A 19 -1.68 8.50 2.13
CA PHE A 19 -1.55 7.13 2.62
C PHE A 19 -1.23 7.12 4.12
N ALA A 20 -1.73 6.10 4.82
CA ALA A 20 -1.53 5.94 6.25
C ALA A 20 -0.03 5.74 6.56
N GLY A 21 0.57 6.84 6.99
CA GLY A 21 1.96 6.97 7.42
C GLY A 21 2.29 8.39 7.91
N ASP A 22 1.38 9.35 7.75
CA ASP A 22 1.60 10.72 8.20
C ASP A 22 0.30 11.47 8.54
N ARG A 23 -0.39 11.03 9.61
CA ARG A 23 -0.94 12.07 10.49
C ARG A 23 0.29 12.73 11.12
N PRO A 24 0.37 14.07 11.22
CA PRO A 24 1.55 14.76 11.76
C PRO A 24 1.92 14.33 13.20
N ASP A 25 1.08 13.56 13.88
CA ASP A 25 1.35 12.94 15.19
C ASP A 25 2.10 11.58 15.11
N ASP A 26 2.27 10.96 13.93
CA ASP A 26 2.82 9.61 13.74
C ASP A 26 4.29 9.58 13.26
N ILE A 27 5.01 10.71 13.26
CA ILE A 27 6.41 10.81 12.78
C ILE A 27 7.43 10.17 13.76
N GLN A 28 6.99 9.63 14.90
CA GLN A 28 7.88 9.01 15.89
C GLN A 28 7.75 7.48 15.94
N GLY A 29 8.33 6.82 14.92
CA GLY A 29 8.61 5.38 14.92
C GLY A 29 8.10 4.66 13.68
N ALA A 30 8.82 3.62 13.23
CA ALA A 30 8.30 2.68 12.25
C ALA A 30 6.94 2.16 12.77
N GLY A 31 5.86 2.37 12.01
CA GLY A 31 4.53 2.01 12.43
C GLY A 31 4.40 0.50 12.67
N ALA A 32 3.36 0.07 13.37
CA ALA A 32 3.11 -1.36 13.60
C ALA A 32 3.14 -2.18 12.30
N PHE A 33 2.64 -1.57 11.23
CA PHE A 33 2.67 -2.13 9.87
C PHE A 33 4.09 -2.28 9.33
N ASP A 34 4.93 -1.26 9.44
CA ASP A 34 6.31 -1.29 8.92
C ASP A 34 7.16 -2.36 9.63
N ILE A 35 7.01 -2.50 10.95
CA ILE A 35 7.71 -3.53 11.72
C ILE A 35 7.30 -4.93 11.24
N ALA A 36 5.99 -5.15 11.07
CA ALA A 36 5.47 -6.42 10.58
C ALA A 36 5.86 -6.67 9.10
N LEU A 37 5.91 -5.63 8.27
CA LEU A 37 6.31 -5.73 6.87
C LEU A 37 7.79 -6.11 6.74
N GLU A 38 8.67 -5.50 7.54
CA GLU A 38 10.09 -5.89 7.56
C GLU A 38 10.28 -7.33 8.05
N GLU A 39 9.51 -7.79 9.05
CA GLU A 39 9.55 -9.20 9.46
C GLU A 39 9.13 -10.14 8.31
N MET A 40 8.12 -9.77 7.53
CA MET A 40 7.70 -10.51 6.35
C MET A 40 8.80 -10.51 5.27
N ARG A 41 9.42 -9.36 4.98
CA ARG A 41 10.51 -9.26 4.00
C ARG A 41 11.69 -10.13 4.37
N SER A 42 12.09 -10.14 5.64
CA SER A 42 13.15 -11.03 6.14
C SER A 42 12.82 -12.49 5.84
N LYS A 43 11.61 -12.95 6.23
CA LYS A 43 11.18 -14.34 5.99
C LYS A 43 11.07 -14.70 4.51
N LEU A 44 10.72 -13.74 3.65
CA LEU A 44 10.68 -13.94 2.21
C LEU A 44 12.08 -14.11 1.64
N THR A 45 13.03 -13.25 2.01
CA THR A 45 14.42 -13.35 1.53
C THR A 45 15.16 -14.60 2.04
N GLU A 46 14.72 -15.18 3.15
CA GLU A 46 15.22 -16.48 3.65
C GLU A 46 14.72 -17.66 2.82
N ARG A 47 13.54 -17.55 2.18
CA ARG A 47 12.90 -18.64 1.43
C ARG A 47 13.00 -18.53 -0.08
N PHE A 48 13.11 -17.32 -0.61
CA PHE A 48 13.08 -17.04 -2.04
C PHE A 48 14.31 -16.25 -2.46
N SER A 49 14.81 -16.52 -3.66
CA SER A 49 15.87 -15.70 -4.24
C SER A 49 15.30 -14.35 -4.68
N ALA A 50 16.17 -13.35 -4.84
CA ALA A 50 15.78 -12.06 -5.38
C ALA A 50 15.13 -12.19 -6.78
N HIS A 51 15.54 -13.18 -7.57
CA HIS A 51 14.95 -13.44 -8.88
C HIS A 51 13.50 -13.93 -8.78
N ASP A 52 13.23 -14.86 -7.85
CA ASP A 52 11.87 -15.41 -7.66
C ASP A 52 10.90 -14.32 -7.18
N LEU A 53 11.39 -13.45 -6.28
CA LEU A 53 10.60 -12.32 -5.78
C LEU A 53 10.32 -11.28 -6.87
N GLN A 54 11.27 -11.04 -7.78
CA GLN A 54 11.08 -10.14 -8.92
C GLN A 54 10.09 -10.69 -9.95
N GLN A 55 10.12 -12.01 -10.20
CA GLN A 55 9.16 -12.62 -11.13
C GLN A 55 7.76 -12.69 -10.54
N GLY A 56 7.63 -12.84 -9.22
CA GLY A 56 6.35 -12.73 -8.52
C GLY A 56 5.27 -13.66 -9.06
N GLY A 57 5.66 -14.88 -9.46
CA GLY A 57 4.72 -15.89 -9.97
C GLY A 57 3.66 -16.26 -8.93
N ASP A 58 2.54 -16.83 -9.41
CA ASP A 58 1.37 -17.13 -8.57
C ASP A 58 1.74 -18.01 -7.35
N ASP A 59 2.61 -19.00 -7.54
CA ASP A 59 3.08 -19.86 -6.44
C ASP A 59 3.84 -19.09 -5.36
N VAL A 60 4.70 -18.15 -5.75
CA VAL A 60 5.46 -17.29 -4.82
C VAL A 60 4.53 -16.34 -4.10
N ARG A 61 3.53 -15.78 -4.80
CA ARG A 61 2.51 -14.91 -4.19
C ARG A 61 1.65 -15.65 -3.17
N GLU A 62 1.24 -16.89 -3.46
CA GLU A 62 0.47 -17.71 -2.53
C GLU A 62 1.28 -18.08 -1.27
N GLU A 63 2.55 -18.45 -1.42
CA GLU A 63 3.42 -18.69 -0.27
C GLU A 63 3.68 -17.39 0.53
N ALA A 64 3.86 -16.26 -0.15
CA ALA A 64 4.01 -14.98 0.52
C ALA A 64 2.75 -14.60 1.32
N LYS A 65 1.53 -14.91 0.83
CA LYS A 65 0.29 -14.70 1.58
C LYS A 65 0.24 -15.54 2.86
N LYS A 66 0.74 -16.78 2.81
CA LYS A 66 0.86 -17.65 4.00
C LYS A 66 1.84 -17.05 5.01
N ILE A 67 3.02 -16.61 4.54
CA ILE A 67 4.03 -15.95 5.39
C ILE A 67 3.46 -14.68 6.01
N ALA A 68 2.77 -13.84 5.24
CA ALA A 68 2.12 -12.62 5.73
C ALA A 68 1.08 -12.93 6.82
N THR A 69 0.29 -13.98 6.62
CA THR A 69 -0.70 -14.45 7.60
C THR A 69 -0.04 -14.88 8.92
N ASP A 70 1.06 -15.63 8.82
CA ASP A 70 1.81 -16.08 9.99
C ASP A 70 2.48 -14.91 10.71
N VAL A 71 3.05 -13.96 9.96
CA VAL A 71 3.63 -12.73 10.51
C VAL A 71 2.59 -11.91 11.26
N HIS A 72 1.41 -11.69 10.69
CA HIS A 72 0.32 -10.97 11.36
C HIS A 72 -0.04 -11.63 12.69
N LYS A 73 -0.27 -12.94 12.69
CA LYS A 73 -0.63 -13.71 13.89
C LYS A 73 0.46 -13.63 14.96
N ASN A 74 1.72 -13.79 14.57
CA ASN A 74 2.86 -13.73 15.48
C ASN A 74 3.04 -12.31 16.04
N TYR A 75 2.93 -11.28 15.21
CA TYR A 75 3.03 -9.89 15.61
C TYR A 75 1.95 -9.53 16.63
N VAL A 76 0.69 -9.86 16.36
CA VAL A 76 -0.43 -9.60 17.30
C VAL A 76 -0.19 -10.31 18.64
N GLY A 77 0.30 -11.56 18.61
CA GLY A 77 0.63 -12.31 19.83
C GLY A 77 1.80 -11.72 20.62
N ARG A 78 2.79 -11.13 19.94
CA ARG A 78 3.95 -10.48 20.54
C ARG A 78 3.64 -9.08 21.04
N ALA A 79 2.81 -8.31 20.34
CA ALA A 79 2.46 -6.95 20.72
C ALA A 79 1.86 -6.87 22.13
N VAL A 80 1.06 -7.86 22.51
CA VAL A 80 0.50 -7.98 23.87
C VAL A 80 1.58 -8.25 24.93
N LYS A 81 2.66 -8.95 24.59
CA LYS A 81 3.72 -9.37 25.53
C LYS A 81 4.90 -8.40 25.60
N GLU A 82 5.23 -7.77 24.48
CA GLU A 82 6.47 -7.02 24.27
C GLU A 82 6.23 -5.49 24.23
N SER A 83 5.00 -5.04 24.50
CA SER A 83 4.62 -3.61 24.42
C SER A 83 4.92 -2.98 23.05
N LEU A 84 4.78 -3.76 21.97
CA LEU A 84 4.90 -3.24 20.60
C LEU A 84 3.63 -2.43 20.25
N PRO A 85 3.74 -1.48 19.29
CA PRO A 85 2.58 -0.79 18.75
C PRO A 85 1.50 -1.76 18.28
N ARG A 86 0.23 -1.39 18.48
CA ARG A 86 -0.89 -2.24 18.06
C ARG A 86 -1.04 -2.20 16.55
N LEU A 87 -1.11 -3.39 15.94
CA LEU A 87 -1.43 -3.51 14.53
C LEU A 87 -2.95 -3.35 14.34
N GLU A 88 -3.37 -2.17 13.88
CA GLU A 88 -4.78 -1.84 13.65
C GLU A 88 -5.38 -2.55 12.42
N HIS A 89 -4.52 -3.05 11.53
CA HIS A 89 -4.95 -3.77 10.33
C HIS A 89 -5.54 -5.14 10.71
N SER A 90 -6.73 -5.44 10.17
CA SER A 90 -7.24 -6.81 10.15
C SER A 90 -6.24 -7.71 9.43
N ARG A 91 -6.27 -9.01 9.73
CA ARG A 91 -5.36 -9.97 9.09
C ARG A 91 -5.42 -9.86 7.57
N ASP A 92 -6.63 -9.86 7.01
CA ASP A 92 -6.81 -9.89 5.56
C ASP A 92 -6.38 -8.56 4.91
N ASN A 93 -6.60 -7.43 5.59
CA ASN A 93 -6.11 -6.12 5.14
C ASN A 93 -4.58 -6.04 5.19
N PHE A 94 -3.96 -6.54 6.27
CA PHE A 94 -2.51 -6.61 6.39
C PHE A 94 -1.90 -7.47 5.28
N VAL A 95 -2.44 -8.66 5.05
CA VAL A 95 -1.94 -9.58 4.01
C VAL A 95 -2.06 -8.93 2.63
N SER A 96 -3.21 -8.35 2.30
CA SER A 96 -3.41 -7.67 1.02
C SER A 96 -2.42 -6.53 0.81
N GLN A 97 -2.26 -5.65 1.81
CA GLN A 97 -1.30 -4.55 1.73
C GLN A 97 0.13 -5.05 1.66
N ALA A 98 0.55 -5.98 2.52
CA ALA A 98 1.93 -6.46 2.55
C ALA A 98 2.33 -7.14 1.23
N ILE A 99 1.41 -7.86 0.59
CA ILE A 99 1.60 -8.41 -0.75
C ILE A 99 1.74 -7.31 -1.80
N SER A 100 0.87 -6.29 -1.76
CA SER A 100 0.97 -5.13 -2.63
C SER A 100 2.32 -4.40 -2.49
N TYR A 101 2.79 -4.20 -1.25
CA TYR A 101 4.10 -3.59 -0.97
C TYR A 101 5.30 -4.44 -1.39
N THR A 102 5.10 -5.74 -1.62
CA THR A 102 6.19 -6.67 -1.97
C THR A 102 6.23 -6.94 -3.48
N PHE A 103 5.06 -7.12 -4.12
CA PHE A 103 4.96 -7.56 -5.51
C PHE A 103 4.09 -6.66 -6.40
N GLY A 104 3.43 -5.66 -5.82
CA GLY A 104 2.62 -4.67 -6.53
C GLY A 104 3.28 -3.31 -6.48
N LEU A 105 2.47 -2.27 -6.62
CA LEU A 105 2.91 -0.88 -6.54
C LEU A 105 2.70 -0.27 -5.14
N GLY A 106 2.65 -1.13 -4.12
CA GLY A 106 2.50 -0.72 -2.72
C GLY A 106 1.18 0.00 -2.46
N PRO A 107 1.22 1.21 -1.88
CA PRO A 107 -0.01 1.88 -1.46
C PRO A 107 -0.89 2.32 -2.63
N ILE A 108 -0.33 2.56 -3.83
CA ILE A 108 -1.09 3.02 -5.00
C ILE A 108 -1.77 1.88 -5.77
N ASP A 109 -1.42 0.62 -5.50
CA ASP A 109 -1.83 -0.55 -6.30
C ASP A 109 -3.36 -0.66 -6.42
N HIS A 110 -4.09 -0.42 -5.32
CA HIS A 110 -5.54 -0.46 -5.32
C HIS A 110 -6.19 0.65 -6.16
N LEU A 111 -5.53 1.82 -6.29
CA LEU A 111 -6.04 2.93 -7.11
C LEU A 111 -6.03 2.58 -8.59
N LEU A 112 -5.11 1.72 -9.02
CA LEU A 112 -5.02 1.26 -10.41
C LEU A 112 -6.14 0.26 -10.78
N THR A 113 -6.79 -0.34 -9.78
CA THR A 113 -7.93 -1.23 -10.00
C THR A 113 -9.27 -0.50 -10.03
N ASP A 114 -9.31 0.77 -9.62
CA ASP A 114 -10.52 1.58 -9.64
C ASP A 114 -10.70 2.19 -11.04
N GLU A 115 -11.58 1.60 -11.84
CA GLU A 115 -11.89 2.06 -13.21
C GLU A 115 -12.43 3.49 -13.28
N THR A 116 -12.86 4.06 -12.15
CA THR A 116 -13.33 5.46 -12.10
C THR A 116 -12.19 6.46 -11.94
N ILE A 117 -10.95 5.99 -11.68
CA ILE A 117 -9.75 6.82 -11.61
C ILE A 117 -9.10 6.84 -12.99
N GLU A 118 -9.01 8.02 -13.59
CA GLU A 118 -8.37 8.22 -14.89
C GLU A 118 -6.88 8.58 -14.73
N ASP A 119 -6.57 9.55 -13.86
CA ASP A 119 -5.19 10.00 -13.62
C ASP A 119 -4.80 9.90 -12.14
N ILE A 120 -3.54 9.54 -11.91
CA ILE A 120 -2.90 9.53 -10.58
C ILE A 120 -1.63 10.40 -10.67
N ALA A 121 -1.57 11.47 -9.90
CA ALA A 121 -0.41 12.32 -9.74
C ALA A 121 0.24 12.10 -8.36
N ILE A 122 1.54 11.84 -8.34
CA ILE A 122 2.31 11.65 -7.09
C ILE A 122 2.94 13.00 -6.72
N ASN A 123 2.49 13.59 -5.61
CA ASN A 123 2.97 14.90 -5.15
C ASN A 123 4.03 14.80 -4.07
N GLY A 124 4.05 13.70 -3.34
CA GLY A 124 4.95 13.49 -2.23
C GLY A 124 5.11 12.02 -1.91
N PRO A 125 6.02 11.68 -0.97
CA PRO A 125 6.30 10.30 -0.59
C PRO A 125 5.05 9.54 -0.10
N ASN A 126 4.07 10.25 0.47
CA ASN A 126 2.81 9.67 0.99
C ASN A 126 1.56 10.38 0.46
N GLU A 127 1.69 11.24 -0.56
CA GLU A 127 0.60 12.07 -1.06
C GLU A 127 0.39 11.86 -2.55
N VAL A 128 -0.84 11.51 -2.91
CA VAL A 128 -1.29 11.39 -4.30
C VAL A 128 -2.54 12.20 -4.55
N MET A 129 -2.67 12.74 -5.76
CA MET A 129 -3.89 13.34 -6.28
C MET A 129 -4.48 12.39 -7.30
N ILE A 130 -5.78 12.09 -7.16
CA ILE A 130 -6.52 11.25 -8.09
C ILE A 130 -7.51 12.10 -8.87
N TYR A 131 -7.65 11.83 -10.16
CA TYR A 131 -8.69 12.41 -11.01
C TYR A 131 -9.68 11.32 -11.40
N ARG A 132 -10.96 11.69 -11.40
CA ARG A 132 -12.07 10.83 -11.82
C ARG A 132 -12.85 11.55 -12.92
N ASP A 133 -12.90 10.97 -14.11
CA ASP A 133 -13.82 11.45 -15.14
C ASP A 133 -15.23 10.96 -14.80
N LYS A 134 -16.19 11.86 -14.76
CA LYS A 134 -17.58 11.53 -14.42
C LYS A 134 -18.39 11.20 -15.65
#